data_AF-G2IL74-F1
#
_entry.id   AF-G2IL74-F1
#
_cell.length_a   1.000
_cell.length_b   1.000
_cell.length_c   1.000
_cell.angle_alpha   90.00
_cell.angle_beta   90.00
_cell.angle_gamma   90.00
#
_symmetry.space_group_name_H-M   'P 1'
#
loop_
_entity.id
_entity.type
_entity.pdbx_description
1 polymer ?
#
loop_
_entity_poly.entity_id
_entity_poly.type
_entity_poly.pdbx_seq_one_letter_code
_entity_poly.pdbx_strand_id
1 'polypeptide(L)'
;MIQPEGGRPVNNDPERENAEQDESDTQAQDVASDALENPWRGGEETEHGGRPNVAQVIPDDVQDVVDHMTDMERSGRIDMDAFEGEENMDDEDGSVPDTGA
;
A
#
# COMPACT_ATOMS: atom_id res chain seq x y z
N MET A 1 14.36 -40.22 -33.89
CA MET A 1 14.15 -39.93 -32.46
C MET A 1 15.17 -38.87 -32.09
N ILE A 2 14.72 -37.65 -31.82
CA ILE A 2 15.56 -36.49 -31.46
C ILE A 2 15.63 -36.48 -29.93
N GLN A 3 16.84 -36.41 -29.37
CA GLN A 3 17.07 -36.34 -27.93
C GLN A 3 16.65 -34.95 -27.43
N PRO A 4 15.88 -34.82 -26.33
CA PRO A 4 15.51 -33.52 -25.81
C PRO A 4 16.71 -32.85 -25.13
N GLU A 5 16.96 -31.61 -25.55
CA GLU A 5 18.02 -30.72 -25.10
C GLU A 5 17.91 -30.41 -23.59
N GLY A 6 19.03 -30.61 -22.89
CA GLY A 6 19.55 -29.77 -21.80
C GLY A 6 18.59 -29.35 -20.69
N GLY A 7 18.51 -30.16 -19.63
CA GLY A 7 18.11 -29.64 -18.32
C GLY A 7 19.04 -28.49 -17.92
N ARG A 8 18.46 -27.35 -17.50
CA ARG A 8 19.23 -26.21 -17.00
C ARG A 8 20.17 -26.72 -15.89
N PRO A 9 21.47 -26.36 -15.89
CA PRO A 9 22.33 -26.71 -14.77
C PRO A 9 21.73 -26.12 -13.50
N VAL A 10 21.45 -26.97 -12.51
CA VAL A 10 21.17 -26.52 -11.15
C VAL A 10 22.44 -25.85 -10.65
N ASN A 11 22.41 -24.52 -10.59
CA ASN A 11 23.55 -23.74 -10.14
C ASN A 11 23.59 -23.80 -8.61
N ASN A 12 24.29 -24.80 -8.08
CA ASN A 12 24.43 -25.08 -6.64
C ASN A 12 25.52 -24.21 -6.00
N ASP A 13 25.56 -22.94 -6.38
CA ASP A 13 26.52 -21.95 -5.88
C ASP A 13 25.96 -21.37 -4.56
N PRO A 14 26.56 -21.70 -3.40
CA PRO A 14 26.04 -21.29 -2.09
C PRO A 14 26.10 -19.77 -1.89
N GLU A 15 26.83 -19.03 -2.73
CA GLU A 15 26.82 -17.55 -2.74
C GLU A 15 25.67 -16.95 -3.56
N ARG A 16 24.94 -17.79 -4.33
CA ARG A 16 23.74 -17.39 -5.10
C ARG A 16 22.43 -17.84 -4.46
N GLU A 17 22.50 -18.73 -3.47
CA GLU A 17 21.36 -19.12 -2.64
C GLU A 17 21.22 -18.12 -1.50
N ASN A 18 20.49 -17.02 -1.75
CA ASN A 18 20.14 -16.09 -0.69
C ASN A 18 18.83 -16.56 -0.04
N ALA A 19 18.92 -17.03 1.20
CA ALA A 19 17.75 -17.45 1.98
C ALA A 19 16.68 -16.36 2.09
N GLU A 20 17.05 -15.08 2.02
CA GLU A 20 16.11 -13.94 2.00
C GLU A 20 15.40 -13.77 0.64
N GLN A 21 15.97 -14.29 -0.46
CA GLN A 21 15.33 -14.29 -1.79
C GLN A 21 14.47 -15.54 -2.04
N ASP A 22 14.78 -16.63 -1.36
CA ASP A 22 13.99 -17.87 -1.38
C ASP A 22 12.83 -17.85 -0.36
N GLU A 23 12.73 -16.79 0.46
CA GLU A 23 11.62 -16.62 1.39
C GLU A 23 10.31 -16.38 0.62
N SER A 24 9.38 -17.32 0.77
CA SER A 24 8.00 -17.26 0.26
C SER A 24 7.12 -16.47 1.21
N ASP A 25 6.03 -15.90 0.70
CA ASP A 25 4.92 -15.29 1.46
C ASP A 25 5.19 -13.88 2.00
N THR A 26 6.45 -13.45 2.04
CA THR A 26 6.84 -12.08 2.46
C THR A 26 7.12 -11.16 1.27
N GLN A 27 7.26 -11.73 0.06
CA GLN A 27 7.57 -10.96 -1.14
C GLN A 27 6.38 -10.13 -1.59
N ALA A 28 6.66 -8.98 -2.22
CA ALA A 28 5.61 -8.05 -2.66
C ALA A 28 4.56 -8.71 -3.57
N GLN A 29 4.99 -9.61 -4.48
CA GLN A 29 4.03 -10.31 -5.35
C GLN A 29 3.20 -11.35 -4.59
N ASP A 30 3.74 -11.98 -3.56
CA ASP A 30 3.01 -12.98 -2.76
C ASP A 30 1.95 -12.27 -1.91
N VAL A 31 2.32 -11.14 -1.30
CA VAL A 31 1.41 -10.26 -0.56
C VAL A 31 0.32 -9.68 -1.46
N ALA A 32 0.67 -9.23 -2.66
CA ALA A 32 -0.31 -8.72 -3.63
C ALA A 32 -1.26 -9.82 -4.12
N SER A 33 -0.73 -11.03 -4.37
CA SER A 33 -1.54 -12.19 -4.77
C SER A 33 -2.49 -12.60 -3.65
N ASP A 34 -2.02 -12.67 -2.39
CA ASP A 34 -2.87 -12.96 -1.23
C ASP A 34 -3.97 -11.92 -1.05
N ALA A 35 -3.66 -10.62 -1.20
CA ALA A 35 -4.66 -9.56 -1.13
C ALA A 35 -5.75 -9.66 -2.21
N LEU A 36 -5.37 -10.10 -3.42
CA LEU A 36 -6.30 -10.32 -4.53
C LEU A 36 -7.14 -11.60 -4.37
N GLU A 37 -6.55 -12.68 -3.86
CA GLU A 37 -7.22 -13.97 -3.65
C GLU A 37 -8.13 -13.96 -2.41
N ASN A 38 -7.76 -13.17 -1.40
CA ASN A 38 -8.48 -13.02 -0.15
C ASN A 38 -8.95 -11.56 0.07
N PRO A 39 -9.78 -10.99 -0.84
CA PRO A 39 -10.30 -9.63 -0.69
C PRO A 39 -11.22 -9.50 0.54
N TRP A 40 -11.59 -10.63 1.16
CA TRP A 40 -12.53 -10.78 2.27
C TRP A 40 -11.91 -10.87 3.68
N ARG A 41 -10.63 -10.45 3.86
CA ARG A 41 -10.32 -9.60 5.04
C ARG A 41 -10.95 -8.21 4.90
N GLY A 42 -11.64 -7.95 3.79
CA GLY A 42 -12.60 -6.88 3.58
C GLY A 42 -13.72 -6.95 4.59
N GLY A 43 -13.67 -6.01 5.53
CA GLY A 43 -14.84 -5.58 6.25
C GLY A 43 -15.92 -5.13 5.27
N GLU A 44 -17.16 -5.21 5.73
CA GLU A 44 -18.27 -4.42 5.18
C GLU A 44 -17.81 -2.97 4.98
N GLU A 45 -18.40 -2.24 4.02
CA GLU A 45 -18.09 -0.81 3.85
C GLU A 45 -18.07 -0.14 5.22
N THR A 46 -16.93 0.45 5.58
CA THR A 46 -16.76 1.10 6.87
C THR A 46 -17.72 2.27 6.94
N GLU A 47 -18.58 2.28 7.95
CA GLU A 47 -19.52 3.36 8.22
C GLU A 47 -18.92 4.40 9.17
N HIS A 48 -19.43 5.63 9.11
CA HIS A 48 -19.13 6.67 10.09
C HIS A 48 -19.37 6.14 11.52
N GLY A 49 -18.37 6.28 12.38
CA GLY A 49 -18.36 5.77 13.73
C GLY A 49 -19.02 6.73 14.72
N GLY A 50 -19.98 6.22 15.49
CA GLY A 50 -20.46 6.90 16.70
C GLY A 50 -21.98 6.95 16.85
N ARG A 51 -22.44 6.90 18.10
CA ARG A 51 -23.78 7.33 18.51
C ARG A 51 -23.56 8.54 19.42
N PRO A 52 -24.40 9.59 19.36
CA PRO A 52 -24.19 10.79 20.18
C PRO A 52 -24.00 10.40 21.65
N ASN A 53 -22.80 10.65 22.17
CA ASN A 53 -22.43 10.30 23.54
C ASN A 53 -22.70 11.50 24.45
N VAL A 54 -23.57 11.32 25.45
CA VAL A 54 -23.92 12.38 26.40
C VAL A 54 -22.74 12.88 27.25
N ALA A 55 -21.61 12.18 27.26
CA ALA A 55 -20.37 12.55 27.97
C ALA A 55 -19.21 12.90 27.03
N GLN A 56 -19.48 13.18 25.74
CA GLN A 56 -18.45 13.33 24.73
C GLN A 56 -17.57 14.57 24.94
N VAL A 57 -16.26 14.36 24.81
CA VAL A 57 -15.23 15.42 24.87
C VAL A 57 -14.94 15.98 23.47
N ILE A 58 -15.07 15.13 22.44
CA ILE A 58 -14.88 15.50 21.04
C ILE A 58 -16.23 15.98 20.49
N PRO A 59 -16.32 17.20 19.93
CA PRO A 59 -17.54 17.69 19.31
C PRO A 59 -18.07 16.78 18.19
N ASP A 60 -19.39 16.75 18.00
CA ASP A 60 -20.05 15.95 16.95
C ASP A 60 -19.74 16.41 15.51
N ASP A 61 -19.14 17.60 15.34
CA ASP A 61 -18.73 18.17 14.05
C ASP A 61 -17.28 17.83 13.65
N VAL A 62 -16.59 17.01 14.45
CA VAL A 62 -15.27 16.50 14.08
C VAL A 62 -15.43 15.32 13.14
N GLN A 63 -14.85 15.44 11.93
CA GLN A 63 -14.82 14.35 10.96
C GLN A 63 -14.08 13.14 11.50
N ASP A 64 -14.64 11.95 11.30
CA ASP A 64 -13.93 10.70 11.57
C ASP A 64 -13.10 10.23 10.36
N VAL A 65 -12.47 9.07 10.48
CA VAL A 65 -11.62 8.50 9.42
C VAL A 65 -12.42 8.21 8.15
N VAL A 66 -13.66 7.74 8.29
CA VAL A 66 -14.52 7.39 7.16
C VAL A 66 -15.03 8.64 6.45
N ASP A 67 -15.43 9.67 7.19
CA ASP A 67 -15.83 10.97 6.66
C ASP A 67 -14.69 11.60 5.88
N HIS A 68 -13.49 11.59 6.46
CA HIS A 68 -12.31 12.17 5.86
C HIS A 68 -11.94 11.45 4.55
N MET A 69 -11.95 10.11 4.55
CA MET A 69 -11.73 9.31 3.33
C MET A 69 -12.78 9.59 2.26
N THR A 70 -14.05 9.72 2.65
CA THR A 70 -15.16 10.03 1.74
C THR A 70 -15.02 11.44 1.15
N ASP A 71 -14.55 12.41 1.92
CA ASP A 71 -14.30 13.77 1.44
C ASP A 71 -13.13 13.81 0.45
N MET A 72 -12.05 13.07 0.71
CA MET A 72 -10.95 12.91 -0.24
C MET A 72 -11.41 12.30 -1.57
N GLU A 73 -12.22 11.24 -1.51
CA GLU A 73 -12.76 10.59 -2.72
C GLU A 73 -13.65 11.54 -3.53
N ARG A 74 -14.56 12.27 -2.86
CA ARG A 74 -15.49 13.20 -3.52
C ARG A 74 -14.81 14.44 -4.07
N SER A 75 -13.83 14.97 -3.34
CA SER A 75 -13.11 16.19 -3.72
C SER A 75 -12.02 15.93 -4.76
N GLY A 76 -11.54 14.69 -4.86
CA GLY A 76 -10.37 14.31 -5.66
C GLY A 76 -9.06 14.92 -5.13
N ARG A 77 -9.07 15.50 -3.92
CA ARG A 77 -7.89 16.05 -3.26
C ARG A 77 -7.40 15.04 -2.24
N ILE A 78 -6.19 14.56 -2.43
CA ILE A 78 -5.49 13.74 -1.44
C ILE A 78 -4.83 14.71 -0.46
N ASP A 79 -5.05 14.48 0.83
CA ASP A 79 -4.30 15.17 1.88
C ASP A 79 -2.83 14.75 1.80
N MET A 80 -1.97 15.71 1.45
CA MET A 80 -0.51 15.51 1.41
C MET A 80 0.17 16.10 2.65
N ASP A 81 -0.60 16.64 3.61
CA ASP A 81 -0.08 17.24 4.83
C ASP A 81 0.64 16.20 5.70
N ALA A 82 0.32 14.92 5.52
CA ALA A 82 1.07 13.81 6.10
C ALA A 82 2.56 13.79 5.72
N PHE A 83 2.91 14.36 4.57
CA PHE A 83 4.28 14.51 4.05
C PHE A 83 4.83 15.93 4.25
N GLU A 84 4.04 16.84 4.84
CA GLU A 84 4.48 18.21 5.06
C GLU A 84 5.65 18.24 6.05
N GLY A 85 6.81 18.70 5.57
CA GLY A 85 8.04 18.80 6.36
C GLY A 85 8.95 17.56 6.30
N GLU A 86 8.57 16.52 5.55
CA GLU A 86 9.50 15.44 5.21
C GLU A 86 10.60 15.95 4.26
N GLU A 87 11.80 15.39 4.39
CA GLU A 87 12.88 15.65 3.44
C GLU A 87 12.56 15.02 2.08
N ASN A 88 12.70 15.79 1.00
CA ASN A 88 12.55 15.24 -0.33
C ASN A 88 13.78 14.37 -0.64
N MET A 89 13.58 13.04 -0.67
CA MET A 89 14.63 12.06 -0.98
C MET A 89 14.71 11.73 -2.48
N ASP A 90 13.95 12.41 -3.32
CA ASP A 90 14.03 12.28 -4.79
C ASP A 90 15.41 12.76 -5.27
N ASP A 91 16.06 11.93 -6.09
CA ASP A 91 17.38 12.21 -6.66
C ASP A 91 17.31 13.12 -7.91
N GLU A 92 16.10 13.38 -8.41
CA GLU A 92 15.80 14.42 -9.39
C GLU A 92 15.98 15.84 -8.77
N ASP A 93 16.34 16.85 -9.58
CA ASP A 93 16.74 18.22 -9.17
C ASP A 93 15.59 19.07 -8.57
N GLY A 94 14.92 18.58 -7.53
CA GLY A 94 13.95 19.30 -6.71
C GLY A 94 12.74 19.89 -7.45
N SER A 95 12.57 19.57 -8.73
CA SER A 95 11.49 20.12 -9.55
C SER A 95 10.22 19.33 -9.31
N VAL A 96 9.36 19.86 -8.42
CA VAL A 96 7.95 19.45 -8.39
C VAL A 96 7.39 19.69 -9.81
N PRO A 97 6.77 18.68 -10.44
CA PRO A 97 6.24 18.84 -11.79
C PRO A 97 5.28 20.05 -11.81
N ASP A 98 5.46 20.94 -12.79
CA ASP A 98 4.60 22.10 -13.02
C ASP A 98 3.16 21.62 -13.26
N THR A 99 2.34 21.63 -12.21
CA THR A 99 0.91 21.40 -12.31
C THR A 99 0.27 22.69 -12.84
N GLY A 100 0.47 22.94 -14.13
CA GLY A 100 -0.07 24.11 -14.82
C GLY A 100 -1.57 24.25 -14.58
N ALA A 101 -1.96 25.39 -14.02
CA ALA A 101 -3.34 25.84 -13.84
C ALA A 101 -3.84 26.63 -15.05
#